data_AF-A0A2M7UEL5-F1
#
_entry.id   AF-A0A2M7UEL5-F1
#
_cell.length_a   1.000
_cell.length_b   1.000
_cell.length_c   1.000
_cell.angle_alpha   90.00
_cell.angle_beta   90.00
_cell.angle_gamma   90.00
#
_symmetry.space_group_name_H-M   'P 1'
#
loop_
_entity.id
_entity.type
_entity.pdbx_description
1 polymer ?
#
loop_
_entity_poly.entity_id
_entity_poly.type
_entity_poly.pdbx_seq_one_letter_code
_entity_poly.pdbx_strand_id
1 'polypeptide(L)'
;MSLLSFKEPKNTKEFYWTNHIKRKMRYYGLGEGRLRRILKTPQRKEEGIAPETIAVMQSAGTKKPTEIWLMYQLALRSASRQGGLVGKKKKMISAWRYPGVSPKGKEIPIPEDILEELKREKIFDKF
;
A
#
# COMPACT_ATOMS: atom_id res chain seq x y z
N MET A 1 12.91 -20.34 -20.03
CA MET A 1 11.94 -19.43 -19.37
C MET A 1 12.70 -18.62 -18.33
N SER A 2 12.82 -17.30 -18.51
CA SER A 2 13.48 -16.43 -17.54
C SER A 2 12.61 -16.34 -16.28
N LEU A 3 13.12 -16.86 -15.15
CA LEU A 3 12.62 -16.53 -13.82
C LEU A 3 12.91 -15.04 -13.61
N LEU A 4 12.02 -14.15 -14.06
CA LEU A 4 12.09 -12.73 -13.73
C LEU A 4 12.09 -12.63 -12.20
N SER A 5 13.27 -12.41 -11.63
CA SER A 5 13.45 -12.36 -10.19
C SER A 5 12.63 -11.19 -9.65
N PHE A 6 11.70 -11.49 -8.75
CA PHE A 6 10.96 -10.44 -8.06
C PHE A 6 11.95 -9.59 -7.25
N LYS A 7 12.17 -8.35 -7.68
CA LYS A 7 13.03 -7.41 -6.96
C LYS A 7 12.28 -6.85 -5.77
N GLU A 8 12.65 -7.31 -4.57
CA GLU A 8 12.06 -6.78 -3.34
C GLU A 8 12.35 -5.28 -3.18
N PRO A 9 11.37 -4.49 -2.72
CA PRO A 9 11.58 -3.08 -2.45
C PRO A 9 12.48 -2.89 -1.22
N LYS A 10 13.36 -1.89 -1.30
CA LYS A 10 14.27 -1.54 -0.20
C LYS A 10 13.73 -0.36 0.59
N ASN A 11 13.96 -0.38 1.91
CA ASN A 11 13.64 0.74 2.78
C ASN A 11 14.54 1.93 2.46
N THR A 12 13.96 3.14 2.47
CA THR A 12 14.68 4.40 2.23
C THR A 12 14.36 5.41 3.32
N LYS A 13 14.94 6.62 3.22
CA LYS A 13 14.56 7.75 4.09
C LYS A 13 13.08 8.13 3.93
N GLU A 14 12.48 7.87 2.77
CA GLU A 14 11.11 8.24 2.44
C GLU A 14 10.13 7.08 2.66
N PHE A 15 10.57 5.83 2.43
CA PHE A 15 9.69 4.66 2.40
C PHE A 15 10.12 3.59 3.39
N TYR A 16 9.14 3.03 4.09
CA TYR A 16 9.28 1.79 4.84
C TYR A 16 8.30 0.76 4.28
N TRP A 17 8.81 -0.39 3.82
CA TRP A 17 8.03 -1.48 3.27
C TRP A 17 7.86 -2.57 4.32
N THR A 18 6.63 -2.79 4.77
CA THR A 18 6.30 -3.89 5.69
C THR A 18 6.48 -5.25 5.02
N ASN A 19 6.58 -6.32 5.80
CA ASN A 19 6.62 -7.67 5.24
C ASN A 19 5.30 -8.04 4.54
N HIS A 20 4.17 -7.53 5.04
CA HIS A 20 2.86 -7.75 4.44
C HIS A 20 2.78 -7.23 3.00
N ILE A 21 3.14 -5.96 2.75
CA ILE A 21 3.12 -5.44 1.37
C ILE A 21 4.09 -6.20 0.46
N LYS A 22 5.25 -6.63 0.96
CA LYS A 22 6.20 -7.43 0.16
C LYS A 22 5.59 -8.77 -0.27
N ARG A 23 4.85 -9.45 0.63
CA ARG A 23 4.10 -10.68 0.28
C ARG A 23 3.02 -10.40 -0.76
N LYS A 24 2.21 -9.37 -0.56
CA LYS A 24 1.14 -9.02 -1.51
C LYS A 24 1.69 -8.60 -2.87
N MET A 25 2.84 -7.91 -2.90
CA MET A 25 3.54 -7.60 -4.14
C MET A 25 3.97 -8.86 -4.91
N ARG A 26 4.47 -9.89 -4.22
CA ARG A 26 4.74 -11.19 -4.85
C ARG A 26 3.47 -11.86 -5.36
N TYR A 27 2.44 -11.92 -4.52
CA TYR A 27 1.18 -12.58 -4.84
C TYR A 27 0.50 -11.97 -6.08
N TYR A 28 0.43 -10.63 -6.17
CA TYR A 28 -0.22 -9.93 -7.27
C TYR A 28 0.71 -9.55 -8.44
N GLY A 29 2.00 -9.95 -8.38
CA GLY A 29 3.00 -9.57 -9.39
C GLY A 29 3.21 -8.06 -9.50
N LEU A 30 3.17 -7.32 -8.39
CA LEU A 30 3.28 -5.86 -8.36
C LEU A 30 4.71 -5.41 -8.08
N GLY A 31 5.30 -4.66 -9.02
CA GLY A 31 6.60 -4.05 -8.85
C GLY A 31 6.58 -2.76 -8.02
N GLU A 32 7.71 -2.44 -7.37
CA GLU A 32 7.87 -1.22 -6.57
C GLU A 32 7.52 0.06 -7.37
N GLY A 33 7.98 0.13 -8.63
CA GLY A 33 7.70 1.26 -9.52
C GLY A 33 6.20 1.48 -9.77
N ARG A 34 5.41 0.39 -9.86
CA ARG A 34 3.95 0.50 -10.03
C ARG A 34 3.30 1.10 -8.79
N LEU A 35 3.70 0.66 -7.59
CA LEU A 35 3.16 1.20 -6.34
C LEU A 35 3.57 2.66 -6.10
N ARG A 36 4.82 3.02 -6.43
CA ARG A 36 5.28 4.42 -6.40
C ARG A 36 4.49 5.30 -7.36
N ARG A 37 4.13 4.80 -8.55
CA ARG A 37 3.29 5.53 -9.50
C ARG A 37 1.89 5.78 -8.95
N ILE A 38 1.26 4.77 -8.35
CA ILE A 38 -0.05 4.91 -7.70
C ILE A 38 0.00 5.96 -6.61
N LEU A 39 1.05 5.95 -5.80
CA LEU A 39 1.24 6.94 -4.74
C LEU A 39 1.46 8.36 -5.27
N LYS A 40 2.17 8.53 -6.39
CA LYS A 40 2.49 9.85 -6.96
C LYS A 40 1.28 10.47 -7.66
N THR A 41 0.52 9.69 -8.42
CA THR A 41 -0.60 10.18 -9.24
C THR A 41 -1.87 9.34 -9.04
N PRO A 42 -2.41 9.25 -7.81
CA PRO A 42 -3.58 8.43 -7.55
C PRO A 42 -4.79 8.97 -8.33
N GLN A 43 -5.60 8.08 -8.88
CA GLN A 43 -6.91 8.47 -9.46
C GLN A 43 -7.97 8.65 -8.38
N ARG A 44 -7.81 7.95 -7.25
CA ARG A 44 -8.68 8.06 -6.09
C ARG A 44 -7.86 7.86 -4.82
N LYS A 45 -8.24 8.62 -3.78
CA LYS A 45 -7.67 8.59 -2.44
C LYS A 45 -8.82 8.48 -1.45
N GLU A 46 -8.75 7.50 -0.56
CA GLU A 46 -9.76 7.20 0.44
C GLU A 46 -9.10 6.97 1.80
N GLU A 47 -9.90 7.03 2.86
CA GLU A 47 -9.49 6.57 4.18
C GLU A 47 -9.24 5.06 4.13
N GLY A 48 -8.13 4.61 4.71
CA GLY A 48 -7.85 3.17 4.78
C GLY A 48 -8.66 2.52 5.90
N ILE A 49 -8.74 1.19 5.88
CA ILE A 49 -9.56 0.44 6.84
C ILE A 49 -9.03 0.51 8.27
N ALA A 50 -7.73 0.73 8.43
CA ALA A 50 -7.18 1.02 9.75
C ALA A 50 -7.17 2.51 10.05
N PRO A 51 -7.37 2.89 11.33
CA PRO A 51 -7.17 4.26 11.77
C PRO A 51 -5.84 4.83 11.26
N GLU A 52 -5.89 6.10 10.83
CA GLU A 52 -4.73 6.86 10.33
C GLU A 52 -4.07 6.30 9.05
N THR A 53 -4.69 5.32 8.38
CA THR A 53 -4.20 4.82 7.11
C THR A 53 -4.88 5.52 5.94
N ILE A 54 -4.16 5.61 4.83
CA ILE A 54 -4.63 6.20 3.58
C ILE A 54 -4.54 5.12 2.53
N ALA A 55 -5.62 4.95 1.78
CA ALA A 55 -5.63 4.09 0.62
C ALA A 55 -5.71 4.92 -0.67
N VAL A 56 -4.94 4.51 -1.68
CA VAL A 56 -4.89 5.14 -2.99
C VAL A 56 -4.94 4.09 -4.07
N MET A 57 -5.52 4.43 -5.21
CA MET A 57 -5.66 3.49 -6.32
C MET A 57 -5.40 4.11 -7.70
N GLN A 58 -5.03 3.23 -8.65
CA GLN A 58 -5.12 3.48 -10.09
C GLN A 58 -5.72 2.27 -10.83
N SER A 59 -6.53 2.53 -11.83
CA SER A 59 -7.00 1.53 -12.80
C SER A 59 -5.82 0.88 -13.53
N ALA A 60 -6.02 -0.35 -13.96
CA ALA A 60 -5.06 -1.20 -14.64
C ALA A 60 -5.79 -2.15 -15.60
N GLY A 61 -5.19 -2.38 -16.77
CA GLY A 61 -5.75 -3.25 -17.80
C GLY A 61 -6.75 -2.53 -18.70
N THR A 62 -6.71 -2.86 -20.00
CA THR A 62 -7.53 -2.19 -21.04
C THR A 62 -8.82 -2.96 -21.33
N LYS A 63 -8.73 -4.29 -21.50
CA LYS A 63 -9.88 -5.15 -21.86
C LYS A 63 -10.71 -5.59 -20.65
N LYS A 64 -10.04 -5.86 -19.53
CA LYS A 64 -10.67 -6.21 -18.25
C LYS A 64 -10.16 -5.22 -17.21
N PRO A 65 -10.86 -4.12 -16.97
CA PRO A 65 -10.40 -3.11 -16.02
C PRO A 65 -10.32 -3.73 -14.63
N THR A 66 -9.21 -3.48 -13.96
CA THR A 66 -8.97 -3.81 -12.54
C THR A 66 -8.45 -2.57 -11.86
N GLU A 67 -8.57 -2.49 -10.55
CA GLU A 67 -7.94 -1.43 -9.77
C GLU A 67 -6.77 -2.00 -8.99
N ILE A 68 -5.66 -1.26 -8.93
CA ILE A 68 -4.57 -1.59 -8.02
C ILE A 68 -4.62 -0.58 -6.88
N TRP A 69 -4.82 -1.12 -5.69
CA TRP A 69 -4.90 -0.40 -4.44
C TRP A 69 -3.59 -0.48 -3.68
N LEU A 70 -3.26 0.60 -2.98
CA LEU A 70 -2.12 0.72 -2.10
C LEU A 70 -2.59 1.40 -0.81
N MET A 71 -2.35 0.74 0.32
CA MET A 71 -2.60 1.28 1.65
C MET A 71 -1.29 1.63 2.34
N TYR A 72 -1.21 2.84 2.89
CA TYR A 72 -0.03 3.35 3.58
C TYR A 72 -0.40 4.27 4.73
N GLN A 73 0.55 4.50 5.63
CA GLN A 73 0.41 5.46 6.73
C GLN A 73 1.48 6.53 6.61
N LEU A 74 1.12 7.76 7.00
CA LEU A 74 2.08 8.85 7.16
C LEU A 74 2.68 8.74 8.56
N ALA A 75 3.89 8.20 8.68
CA ALA A 75 4.61 8.26 9.94
C ALA A 75 5.11 9.69 10.16
N LEU A 76 4.56 10.36 11.18
CA LEU A 76 5.16 11.55 11.73
C LEU A 76 6.52 11.12 12.30
N ARG A 77 7.59 11.74 11.79
CA ARG A 77 8.86 11.65 12.50
C ARG A 77 8.72 12.49 13.75
N SER A 78 8.90 11.89 14.91
CA SER A 78 9.13 12.62 16.16
C SER A 78 10.18 13.69 15.89
N ALA A 79 9.96 14.90 16.41
CA ALA A 79 10.90 16.02 16.26
C ALA A 79 12.32 15.53 16.56
N SER A 80 13.24 15.68 15.60
CA SER A 80 14.65 15.45 15.90
C SER A 80 15.06 16.46 16.97
N ARG A 81 15.85 16.02 17.97
CA ARG A 81 16.41 16.89 19.03
C ARG A 81 17.22 18.08 18.48
N GLN A 82 17.59 18.04 17.21
CA GLN A 82 18.14 19.15 16.42
C GLN A 82 17.03 19.58 15.45
N GLY A 83 16.48 20.79 15.61
CA GLY A 83 15.22 21.29 15.01
C GLY A 83 15.11 21.36 13.47
N GLY A 84 15.41 20.28 12.75
CA GLY A 84 15.07 20.09 11.35
C GLY A 84 13.75 19.34 11.19
N LEU A 85 12.90 19.79 10.24
CA LEU A 85 11.71 19.06 9.80
C LEU A 85 12.16 17.77 9.08
N VAL A 86 12.33 16.68 9.83
CA VAL A 86 12.65 15.39 9.22
C VAL A 86 11.38 14.90 8.50
N GLY A 87 11.40 14.88 7.17
CA GLY A 87 10.21 14.68 6.34
C GLY A 87 9.34 13.46 6.70
N LYS A 88 8.04 13.55 6.44
CA LYS A 88 7.04 12.49 6.70
C LYS A 88 7.46 11.19 6.00
N LYS A 89 7.76 10.13 6.77
CA LYS A 89 8.11 8.82 6.20
C LYS A 89 6.82 8.07 5.87
N LYS A 90 6.73 7.47 4.70
CA LYS A 90 5.56 6.69 4.27
C LYS A 90 5.78 5.22 4.61
N LYS A 91 4.95 4.68 5.49
CA LYS A 91 4.91 3.27 5.84
C LYS A 91 3.94 2.57 4.89
N MET A 92 4.46 1.76 3.98
CA MET A 92 3.71 1.02 2.97
C MET A 92 3.22 -0.29 3.60
N ILE A 93 1.90 -0.44 3.73
CA ILE A 93 1.27 -1.49 4.56
C ILE A 93 0.78 -2.65 3.70
N SER A 94 -0.07 -2.38 2.71
CA SER A 94 -0.64 -3.43 1.85
C SER A 94 -0.87 -2.92 0.44
N ALA A 95 -1.03 -3.85 -0.51
CA ALA A 95 -1.43 -3.57 -1.87
C ALA A 95 -2.22 -4.75 -2.43
N TRP A 96 -3.24 -4.49 -3.24
CA TRP A 96 -4.04 -5.56 -3.83
C TRP A 96 -4.62 -5.16 -5.18
N ARG A 97 -5.09 -6.16 -5.93
CA ARG A 97 -5.82 -5.96 -7.18
C ARG A 97 -7.30 -6.25 -6.93
N TYR A 98 -8.14 -5.25 -7.16
CA TYR A 98 -9.59 -5.43 -7.14
C TYR A 98 -10.09 -5.78 -8.55
N PRO A 99 -10.93 -6.83 -8.71
CA PRO A 99 -11.51 -7.18 -9.99
C PRO A 99 -12.63 -6.19 -10.38
N GLY A 100 -12.44 -5.43 -11.45
CA GLY A 100 -13.41 -4.40 -11.87
C GLY A 100 -13.17 -3.04 -11.21
N VAL A 101 -14.27 -2.32 -10.97
CA VAL A 101 -14.29 -0.99 -10.35
C VAL A 101 -14.93 -1.12 -8.98
N SER A 102 -14.24 -0.70 -7.92
CA SER A 102 -14.80 -0.78 -6.57
C SER A 102 -15.84 0.32 -6.32
N PRO A 103 -16.83 0.08 -5.43
CA PRO A 103 -17.81 1.10 -5.03
C PRO A 103 -17.13 2.35 -4.49
N LYS A 104 -17.73 3.52 -4.74
CA LYS A 104 -17.23 4.81 -4.24
C LYS A 104 -17.91 5.16 -2.91
N GLY A 105 -17.17 5.73 -1.97
CA GLY A 105 -17.73 6.31 -0.74
C GLY A 105 -18.23 5.31 0.31
N LYS A 106 -17.92 4.02 0.16
CA LYS A 106 -18.02 3.01 1.23
C LYS A 106 -16.60 2.64 1.67
N GLU A 107 -16.45 2.09 2.87
CA GLU A 107 -15.19 1.44 3.28
C GLU A 107 -14.70 0.53 2.14
N ILE A 108 -13.42 0.66 1.79
CA ILE A 108 -12.87 0.02 0.60
C ILE A 108 -13.11 -1.48 0.71
N PRO A 109 -13.71 -2.13 -0.31
CA PRO A 109 -13.88 -3.57 -0.26
C PRO A 109 -12.51 -4.23 -0.31
N ILE A 110 -12.00 -4.59 0.86
CA ILE A 110 -10.84 -5.44 1.01
C ILE A 110 -11.36 -6.88 0.95
N PRO A 111 -10.81 -7.73 0.06
CA PRO A 111 -11.11 -9.16 0.08
C PRO A 111 -10.92 -9.75 1.48
N GLU A 112 -11.87 -10.59 1.93
CA GLU A 112 -11.92 -11.15 3.29
C GLU A 112 -10.58 -11.77 3.74
N ASP A 113 -9.88 -12.44 2.82
CA ASP A 113 -8.58 -13.08 3.05
C ASP A 113 -7.50 -12.08 3.47
N ILE A 114 -7.55 -10.86 2.94
CA ILE A 114 -6.61 -9.79 3.30
C ILE A 114 -6.97 -9.23 4.68
N LEU A 115 -8.25 -9.09 4.99
CA LEU A 115 -8.74 -8.63 6.29
C LEU A 115 -8.30 -9.58 7.42
N GLU A 116 -8.46 -10.88 7.20
CA GLU A 116 -8.00 -11.91 8.13
C GLU A 116 -6.48 -11.92 8.29
N GLU A 117 -5.72 -11.77 7.18
CA GLU A 117 -4.26 -11.69 7.23
C GLU A 117 -3.79 -10.46 8.03
N LEU A 118 -4.40 -9.30 7.80
CA LEU A 118 -4.05 -8.07 8.51
C LEU A 118 -4.33 -8.16 10.03
N LYS A 119 -5.44 -8.78 10.43
CA LYS A 119 -5.77 -9.05 11.84
C LYS A 119 -4.79 -10.04 12.46
N ARG A 120 -4.51 -11.15 11.77
CA ARG A 120 -3.62 -12.22 12.25
C ARG A 120 -2.18 -11.74 12.46
N GLU A 121 -1.70 -10.86 11.59
CA GLU A 121 -0.36 -10.30 11.68
C GLU A 121 -0.21 -9.24 12.78
N LYS A 122 -1.29 -8.94 13.51
CA LYS A 122 -1.29 -7.89 14.53
C LYS A 122 -0.76 -6.58 13.96
N ILE A 123 -1.00 -6.33 12.68
CA ILE A 123 -0.57 -5.09 12.05
C ILE A 123 -1.18 -3.93 12.81
N PHE A 124 -2.40 -4.09 13.33
CA PHE A 124 -3.15 -3.09 14.08
C PHE A 124 -2.89 -3.10 15.60
N ASP A 125 -2.49 -4.22 16.22
CA ASP A 125 -2.35 -4.33 17.69
C ASP A 125 -1.10 -3.65 18.27
N LYS A 126 -0.26 -3.03 17.43
CA LYS A 126 0.98 -2.37 17.85
C LYS A 126 0.95 -0.84 17.66
N PHE A 127 -0.24 -0.27 17.54
CA PHE A 127 -0.42 1.16 17.36
C PHE A 127 -1.10 1.78 18.57
#